data_AF-A0AA38LAT2-F1
#
_entry.id   AF-A0AA38LAT2-F1
#
_cell.length_a   1.000
_cell.length_b   1.000
_cell.length_c   1.000
_cell.angle_alpha   90.00
_cell.angle_beta   90.00
_cell.angle_gamma   90.00
#
_symmetry.space_group_name_H-M   'P 1'
#
loop_
_entity.id
_entity.type
_entity.pdbx_description
1 polymer ?
#
loop_
_entity_poly.entity_id
_entity_poly.type
_entity_poly.pdbx_seq_one_letter_code
_entity_poly.pdbx_strand_id
1 'polypeptide(L)'
;SIDDVLQSMDRTLFRMLPKLCPKPRMLVCAPSNAATDELLQRVLDRGFIDGEMKVYRPDVARVGVDSQNRATQAVSVKRRTEILLGKCREEVIGYMQQLQGREVNLSQKISGLQRELSATAAAGRSQGTVGVDPDVLVARDHS
;
A
#
# COMPACT_ATOMS: atom_id res chain seq x y z
N SER A 1 -25.01 -12.52 -18.21
CA SER A 1 -25.75 -11.66 -17.27
C SER A 1 -25.03 -10.33 -17.12
N ILE A 2 -25.70 -9.28 -16.62
CA ILE A 2 -25.05 -8.01 -16.24
C ILE A 2 -23.89 -8.25 -15.24
N ASP A 3 -24.04 -9.25 -14.37
CA ASP A 3 -23.01 -9.65 -13.40
C ASP A 3 -21.72 -10.13 -14.07
N ASP A 4 -21.81 -10.85 -15.19
CA ASP A 4 -20.63 -11.35 -15.92
C ASP A 4 -19.85 -10.20 -16.56
N VAL A 5 -20.58 -9.17 -17.04
CA VAL A 5 -19.98 -7.97 -17.62
C VAL A 5 -19.28 -7.17 -16.52
N LEU A 6 -19.92 -6.98 -15.37
CA LEU A 6 -19.33 -6.30 -14.21
C LEU A 6 -18.08 -7.02 -13.70
N GLN A 7 -18.12 -8.36 -13.58
CA GLN A 7 -16.94 -9.15 -13.21
C GLN A 7 -15.80 -9.03 -14.24
N SER A 8 -16.12 -8.93 -15.54
CA SER A 8 -15.13 -8.73 -16.59
C SER A 8 -14.47 -7.34 -16.53
N MET A 9 -15.26 -6.31 -16.18
CA MET A 9 -14.80 -4.94 -16.02
C MET A 9 -13.89 -4.82 -14.79
N ASP A 10 -14.28 -5.42 -13.67
CA ASP A 10 -13.44 -5.46 -12.46
C ASP A 10 -12.11 -6.15 -12.71
N ARG A 11 -12.11 -7.32 -13.36
CA ARG A 11 -10.87 -8.02 -13.74
C ARG A 11 -9.96 -7.16 -14.61
N THR A 12 -10.54 -6.39 -15.54
CA THR A 12 -9.78 -5.52 -16.42
C THR A 12 -9.23 -4.31 -15.67
N LEU A 13 -10.03 -3.70 -14.79
CA LEU A 13 -9.64 -2.60 -13.93
C LEU A 13 -8.53 -3.01 -12.96
N PHE A 14 -8.62 -4.16 -12.28
CA PHE A 14 -7.57 -4.65 -11.39
C PHE A 14 -6.23 -4.88 -12.10
N ARG A 15 -6.25 -5.26 -13.39
CA ARG A 15 -5.04 -5.41 -14.20
C ARG A 15 -4.45 -4.07 -14.63
N MET A 16 -5.28 -3.04 -14.81
CA MET A 16 -4.84 -1.72 -15.29
C MET A 16 -4.53 -0.72 -14.17
N LEU A 17 -5.20 -0.80 -13.03
CA LEU A 17 -5.03 0.06 -11.86
C LEU A 17 -3.54 0.20 -11.44
N PRO A 18 -2.75 -0.89 -11.32
CA PRO A 18 -1.33 -0.78 -10.96
C PRO A 18 -0.48 -0.01 -11.99
N LYS A 19 -0.94 0.05 -13.25
CA LYS A 19 -0.27 0.79 -14.34
C LYS A 19 -0.69 2.25 -14.42
N LEU A 20 -1.90 2.57 -13.97
CA LEU A 20 -2.49 3.91 -14.03
C LEU A 20 -2.01 4.80 -12.86
N CYS A 21 -1.75 4.20 -11.69
CA CYS A 21 -1.18 4.91 -10.54
C CYS A 21 0.11 4.23 -10.06
N PRO A 22 1.24 4.39 -10.77
CA PRO A 22 2.50 3.85 -10.30
C PRO A 22 2.82 4.43 -8.92
N LYS A 23 3.23 3.57 -7.99
CA LYS A 23 3.61 3.98 -6.63
C LYS A 23 4.68 5.09 -6.73
N PRO A 24 4.45 6.29 -6.17
CA PRO A 24 5.43 7.37 -6.21
C PRO A 24 6.76 6.94 -5.58
N ARG A 25 7.87 7.30 -6.22
CA ARG A 25 9.23 6.98 -5.75
C ARG A 25 10.08 8.25 -5.74
N MET A 26 10.92 8.38 -4.73
CA MET A 26 11.85 9.51 -4.60
C MET A 26 13.28 8.98 -4.70
N LEU A 27 14.07 9.56 -5.59
CA LEU A 27 15.51 9.30 -5.68
C LEU A 27 16.25 10.35 -4.86
N VAL A 28 17.11 9.89 -3.97
CA VAL A 28 17.97 10.77 -3.16
C VAL A 28 19.42 10.46 -3.47
N CYS A 29 20.20 11.50 -3.75
CA CYS A 29 21.62 11.41 -4.02
C CYS A 29 22.42 12.31 -3.05
N ALA A 30 23.66 11.92 -2.78
CA ALA A 30 24.61 12.69 -2.01
C ALA A 30 25.99 12.60 -2.69
N PRO A 31 26.89 13.57 -2.48
CA PRO A 31 28.20 13.62 -3.15
C PRO A 31 29.14 12.47 -2.73
N SER A 32 28.87 11.79 -1.62
CA SER A 32 29.65 10.63 -1.16
C SER A 32 28.76 9.48 -0.68
N ASN A 33 29.30 8.26 -0.76
CA ASN A 33 28.62 7.06 -0.25
C ASN A 33 28.39 7.14 1.26
N ALA A 34 29.36 7.68 2.02
CA ALA A 34 29.23 7.88 3.46
C ALA A 34 28.06 8.82 3.81
N ALA A 35 27.88 9.92 3.06
CA ALA A 35 26.76 10.82 3.27
C ALA A 35 25.40 10.16 2.95
N THR A 36 25.37 9.29 1.93
CA THR A 36 24.15 8.54 1.58
C THR A 36 23.79 7.53 2.67
N ASP A 37 24.79 6.82 3.20
CA ASP A 37 24.62 5.80 4.22
C ASP A 37 24.21 6.41 5.57
N GLU A 38 24.72 7.60 5.90
CA GLU A 38 24.34 8.37 7.08
C GLU A 38 22.86 8.78 7.02
N LEU A 39 22.43 9.36 5.88
CA LEU A 39 21.03 9.71 5.66
C LEU A 39 20.12 8.49 5.75
N LEU A 40 20.53 7.40 5.10
CA LEU A 40 19.81 6.14 5.12
C LEU A 40 19.64 5.60 6.54
N GLN A 41 20.70 5.61 7.34
CA GLN A 41 20.66 5.17 8.72
C GLN A 41 19.64 6.00 9.52
N ARG A 42 19.66 7.32 9.40
CA ARG A 42 18.67 8.19 10.07
C ARG A 42 17.23 7.86 9.66
N VAL A 43 17.01 7.61 8.37
CA VAL A 43 15.69 7.26 7.83
C VAL A 43 15.20 5.91 8.35
N LEU A 44 16.08 4.90 8.43
CA LEU A 44 15.72 3.59 8.96
C LEU A 44 15.42 3.64 10.47
N ASP A 45 16.19 4.43 11.22
CA ASP A 45 16.03 4.59 12.67
C ASP A 45 14.75 5.39 12.99
N ARG A 46 14.61 6.60 12.43
CA ARG A 46 13.55 7.56 12.79
C ARG A 46 12.27 7.41 11.97
N GLY A 47 12.36 6.92 10.73
CA GLY A 47 11.26 6.94 9.77
C GLY A 47 10.99 8.33 9.18
N PHE A 48 9.88 8.45 8.45
CA PHE A 48 9.37 9.71 7.92
C PHE A 48 8.13 10.14 8.69
N ILE A 49 7.80 11.42 8.64
CA ILE A 49 6.59 11.99 9.26
C ILE A 49 5.66 12.44 8.12
N ASP A 50 4.38 12.06 8.20
CA ASP A 50 3.36 12.49 7.24
C ASP A 50 2.70 13.83 7.64
N GLY A 51 1.71 14.27 6.86
CA GLY A 51 0.96 15.51 7.14
C GLY A 51 0.09 15.45 8.40
N GLU A 52 -0.11 14.27 8.99
CA GLU A 52 -0.87 14.05 10.22
C GLU A 52 0.05 13.85 11.45
N MET A 53 1.34 14.17 11.31
CA MET A 53 2.38 13.95 12.33
C MET A 53 2.60 12.48 12.71
N LYS A 54 2.20 11.53 11.87
CA LYS A 54 2.42 10.10 12.11
C LYS A 54 3.71 9.62 11.46
N VAL A 55 4.42 8.75 12.16
CA VAL A 55 5.64 8.13 11.64
C VAL A 55 5.28 6.99 10.70
N TYR A 56 5.79 7.05 9.47
CA TYR A 56 5.67 5.98 8.49
C TYR A 56 7.05 5.53 7.96
N ARG A 57 7.11 4.28 7.49
CA ARG A 57 8.34 3.65 6.97
C ARG A 57 8.09 3.16 5.53
N PRO A 58 8.47 3.94 4.51
CA PRO A 58 8.34 3.51 3.12
C PRO A 58 9.35 2.41 2.78
N ASP A 59 9.16 1.75 1.63
CA ASP A 59 10.18 0.84 1.11
C ASP A 59 11.39 1.65 0.62
N VAL A 60 12.55 1.35 1.20
CA VAL A 60 13.82 2.02 0.90
C VAL A 60 14.76 1.01 0.25
N ALA A 61 15.46 1.46 -0.80
CA ALA A 61 16.45 0.69 -1.51
C ALA A 61 17.74 1.51 -1.67
N ARG A 62 18.88 0.93 -1.33
CA ARG A 62 20.20 1.48 -1.58
C ARG A 62 20.77 0.90 -2.87
N VAL A 63 21.10 1.77 -3.82
CA VAL A 63 21.74 1.41 -5.10
C VAL A 63 23.17 1.92 -5.08
N GLY A 64 24.16 1.04 -5.23
CA GLY A 64 25.59 1.39 -5.21
C GLY A 64 26.47 0.22 -4.79
N VAL A 65 27.78 0.47 -4.65
CA VAL A 65 28.76 -0.52 -4.19
C VAL A 65 28.49 -0.95 -2.74
N ASP A 66 29.00 -2.12 -2.36
CA ASP A 66 28.76 -2.72 -1.05
C ASP A 66 29.22 -1.80 0.10
N SER A 67 28.31 -1.56 1.05
CA SER A 67 28.57 -0.78 2.26
C SER A 67 28.97 -1.69 3.41
N GLN A 68 29.86 -1.21 4.28
CA GLN A 68 30.28 -1.91 5.50
C GLN A 68 29.21 -1.84 6.60
N ASN A 69 28.20 -0.95 6.47
CA ASN A 69 27.16 -0.80 7.47
C ASN A 69 26.05 -1.87 7.30
N ARG A 70 25.73 -2.59 8.38
CA ARG A 70 24.70 -3.65 8.40
C ARG A 70 23.32 -3.16 7.99
N ALA A 71 22.92 -1.95 8.43
CA ALA A 71 21.63 -1.37 8.08
C ALA A 71 21.53 -1.10 6.57
N THR A 72 22.60 -0.59 5.97
CA THR A 72 22.71 -0.35 4.53
C THR A 72 22.65 -1.64 3.72
N GLN A 73 23.30 -2.71 4.20
CA GLN A 73 23.26 -4.01 3.51
C GLN A 73 21.85 -4.62 3.46
N ALA A 74 21.03 -4.44 4.50
CA ALA A 74 19.66 -4.96 4.54
C ALA A 74 18.73 -4.35 3.47
N VAL A 75 19.05 -3.13 3.03
CA VAL A 75 18.29 -2.42 1.98
C VAL A 75 19.05 -2.32 0.66
N SER A 76 20.23 -2.93 0.57
CA SER A 76 21.02 -2.96 -0.67
C SER A 76 20.30 -3.77 -1.74
N VAL A 77 20.18 -3.21 -2.94
CA VAL A 77 19.57 -3.89 -4.08
C VAL A 77 20.36 -5.16 -4.43
N LYS A 78 21.69 -5.12 -4.44
CA LYS A 78 22.53 -6.28 -4.76
C LYS A 78 22.21 -7.47 -3.85
N ARG A 79 22.23 -7.25 -2.53
CA ARG A 79 21.93 -8.29 -1.54
C ARG A 79 20.51 -8.81 -1.65
N ARG A 80 19.53 -7.92 -1.84
CA ARG A 80 18.12 -8.32 -2.05
C ARG A 80 17.95 -9.17 -3.30
N THR A 81 18.66 -8.83 -4.39
CA THR A 81 18.66 -9.62 -5.62
C THR A 81 19.34 -10.97 -5.43
N GLU A 82 20.48 -11.04 -4.75
CA GLU A 82 21.17 -12.32 -4.45
C GLU A 82 20.27 -13.26 -3.64
N ILE A 83 19.61 -12.75 -2.59
CA ILE A 83 18.65 -13.52 -1.80
C ILE A 83 17.49 -13.99 -2.68
N LEU A 84 16.97 -13.13 -3.56
CA LEU A 84 15.86 -13.47 -4.44
C LEU A 84 16.24 -14.56 -5.46
N LEU A 85 17.44 -14.46 -6.04
CA LEU A 85 17.98 -15.44 -6.99
C LEU A 85 18.31 -16.78 -6.31
N GLY A 86 18.70 -16.74 -5.04
CA GLY A 86 19.01 -17.94 -4.25
C GLY A 86 17.80 -18.70 -3.72
N LYS A 87 16.57 -18.22 -3.95
CA LYS A 87 15.37 -18.89 -3.46
C LYS A 87 15.13 -20.23 -4.14
N CYS A 88 14.94 -21.27 -3.35
CA CYS A 88 14.58 -22.59 -3.84
C CYS A 88 13.10 -22.66 -4.22
N ARG A 89 12.75 -23.64 -5.07
CA ARG A 89 11.37 -23.87 -5.53
C ARG A 89 10.39 -24.04 -4.38
N GLU A 90 10.79 -24.76 -3.34
CA GLU A 90 9.98 -25.03 -2.15
C GLU A 90 9.64 -23.75 -1.40
N GLU A 91 10.61 -22.83 -1.27
CA GLU A 91 10.40 -21.53 -0.63
C GLU A 91 9.44 -20.66 -1.43
N VAL A 92 9.54 -20.70 -2.76
CA VAL A 92 8.62 -19.97 -3.65
C VAL A 92 7.20 -20.53 -3.53
N ILE A 93 7.04 -21.85 -3.51
CA ILE A 93 5.74 -22.50 -3.32
C ILE A 93 5.13 -22.13 -1.96
N GLY A 94 5.92 -22.22 -0.89
CA GLY A 94 5.46 -21.84 0.46
C GLY A 94 5.03 -20.37 0.51
N TYR A 95 5.78 -19.48 -0.15
CA TYR A 95 5.41 -18.07 -0.24
C TYR A 95 4.11 -17.85 -1.02
N MET A 96 3.90 -18.56 -2.14
CA MET A 96 2.64 -18.50 -2.88
C MET A 96 1.44 -18.97 -2.05
N GLN A 97 1.58 -20.08 -1.32
CA GLN A 97 0.52 -20.58 -0.43
C GLN A 97 0.19 -19.57 0.68
N GLN A 98 1.21 -18.95 1.27
CA GLN A 98 1.02 -17.90 2.27
C GLN A 98 0.28 -16.68 1.69
N LEU A 99 0.64 -16.26 0.48
CA LEU A 99 -0.03 -15.15 -0.20
C LEU A 99 -1.51 -15.47 -0.48
N GLN A 100 -1.81 -16.67 -0.97
CA GLN A 100 -3.18 -17.13 -1.19
C GLN A 100 -3.99 -17.14 0.12
N GLY A 101 -3.41 -17.64 1.21
CA GLY A 101 -4.05 -17.62 2.52
C GLY A 101 -4.37 -16.21 3.01
N ARG A 102 -3.45 -15.26 2.81
CA ARG A 102 -3.67 -13.84 3.13
C ARG A 102 -4.75 -13.20 2.27
N GLU A 103 -4.79 -13.51 0.97
CA GLU A 103 -5.82 -13.02 0.04
C GLU A 103 -7.22 -13.45 0.49
N VAL A 104 -7.38 -14.72 0.85
CA VAL A 104 -8.65 -15.26 1.36
C VAL A 104 -9.05 -14.55 2.66
N ASN A 105 -8.11 -14.37 3.60
CA ASN A 105 -8.38 -13.68 4.85
C ASN A 105 -8.84 -12.22 4.65
N LEU A 106 -8.14 -11.48 3.78
CA LEU A 106 -8.50 -10.10 3.46
C LEU A 106 -9.86 -10.03 2.76
N SER A 107 -10.14 -10.93 1.83
CA SER A 107 -11.43 -11.00 1.14
C SER A 107 -12.57 -11.23 2.12
N GLN A 108 -12.42 -12.15 3.08
CA GLN A 108 -13.41 -12.39 4.12
C GLN A 108 -13.65 -11.14 4.99
N LYS A 109 -12.58 -10.42 5.35
CA LYS A 109 -12.68 -9.19 6.16
C LYS A 109 -13.39 -8.08 5.40
N ILE A 110 -13.11 -7.91 4.12
CA ILE A 110 -13.81 -6.95 3.24
C ILE A 110 -15.29 -7.29 3.18
N SER A 111 -15.64 -8.56 2.92
CA SER A 111 -17.04 -9.01 2.89
C SER A 111 -17.77 -8.85 4.24
N GLY A 112 -17.04 -8.96 5.36
CA GLY A 112 -17.57 -8.67 6.69
C GLY A 112 -17.92 -7.19 6.85
N LEU A 113 -16.95 -6.32 6.56
CA LEU A 113 -17.12 -4.86 6.64
C LEU A 113 -18.21 -4.34 5.69
N GLN A 114 -18.32 -4.90 4.48
CA GLN A 114 -19.39 -4.55 3.53
C GLN A 114 -20.78 -4.89 4.07
N ARG A 115 -20.94 -6.03 4.75
CA ARG A 115 -22.20 -6.40 5.40
C ARG A 115 -22.55 -5.47 6.55
N GLU A 116 -21.58 -5.14 7.39
CA GLU A 116 -21.74 -4.21 8.51
C GLU A 116 -22.14 -2.80 8.03
N LEU A 117 -21.45 -2.30 7.00
CA LEU A 117 -21.77 -1.02 6.37
C LEU A 117 -23.19 -1.02 5.78
N SER A 118 -23.58 -2.10 5.10
CA SER A 118 -24.93 -2.23 4.51
C SER A 118 -26.01 -2.30 5.58
N ALA A 119 -25.78 -3.01 6.69
CA ALA A 119 -26.72 -3.09 7.81
C ALA A 119 -26.88 -1.72 8.50
N THR A 120 -25.78 -1.00 8.71
CA THR A 120 -25.78 0.36 9.29
C THR A 120 -26.51 1.34 8.37
N ALA A 121 -26.26 1.27 7.06
CA ALA A 121 -26.94 2.10 6.07
C ALA A 121 -28.45 1.79 6.01
N ALA A 122 -28.87 0.53 6.14
CA ALA A 122 -30.28 0.15 6.20
C ALA A 122 -30.97 0.66 7.47
N ALA A 123 -30.30 0.57 8.63
CA ALA A 123 -30.79 1.11 9.90
C ALA A 123 -30.90 2.65 9.90
N GLY A 124 -29.94 3.36 9.29
CA GLY A 124 -30.00 4.81 9.12
C GLY A 124 -31.15 5.25 8.20
N ARG A 125 -31.47 4.46 7.17
CA ARG A 125 -32.65 4.71 6.31
C ARG A 125 -33.97 4.47 7.03
N SER A 126 -34.06 3.48 7.91
CA SER A 126 -35.28 3.21 8.69
C SER A 126 -35.49 4.20 9.84
N GLN A 127 -34.44 4.86 10.33
CA GLN A 127 -34.52 5.93 11.34
C GLN A 127 -34.73 7.35 10.77
N GLY A 128 -34.84 7.50 9.43
CA GLY A 128 -35.18 8.78 8.81
C GLY A 128 -34.07 9.85 8.86
N THR A 129 -32.87 9.52 9.31
CA THR A 129 -31.76 10.46 9.47
C THR A 129 -30.67 10.22 8.42
N VAL A 130 -30.97 10.43 7.14
CA VAL A 130 -29.90 10.63 6.14
C VAL A 130 -30.34 11.66 5.11
N GLY A 131 -30.04 12.92 5.44
CA GLY A 131 -30.00 14.02 4.50
C GLY A 131 -29.17 15.12 5.14
N VAL A 132 -28.12 15.57 4.45
CA VAL A 132 -27.70 16.97 4.64
C VAL A 132 -28.84 17.76 4.03
N ASP A 133 -29.49 18.61 4.82
CA ASP A 133 -30.60 19.43 4.35
C ASP A 133 -30.16 20.15 3.06
N PRO A 134 -30.84 19.96 1.91
CA PRO A 134 -30.44 20.55 0.65
C PRO A 134 -30.22 22.06 0.76
N ASP A 135 -30.94 22.74 1.66
CA ASP A 135 -30.78 24.18 1.91
C ASP A 135 -29.41 24.52 2.55
N VAL A 136 -28.83 23.62 3.35
CA VAL A 136 -27.50 23.78 3.95
C VAL A 136 -26.38 23.57 2.93
N LEU A 137 -26.59 22.69 1.94
CA LEU A 137 -25.65 22.50 0.82
C LEU A 137 -25.66 23.69 -0.13
N VAL A 138 -26.84 24.24 -0.43
CA VAL A 138 -26.98 25.41 -1.32
C VAL A 138 -26.41 26.68 -0.68
N ALA A 139 -26.54 26.86 0.64
CA ALA A 139 -25.98 28.00 1.36
C ALA A 139 -24.43 28.01 1.35
N ARG A 140 -23.78 26.85 1.22
CA ARG A 140 -22.31 26.72 1.22
C ARG A 140 -21.67 26.96 -0.15
N ASP A 141 -22.46 26.90 -1.22
CA ASP A 141 -22.00 27.13 -2.60
C ASP A 141 -22.08 28.61 -3.02
N HIS A 142 -22.66 29.47 -2.17
CA HIS A 142 -22.82 30.92 -2.40
C HIS A 142 -21.88 31.79 -1.56
N SER A 143 -20.85 31.22 -0.94
CA SER A 143 -19.88 31.92 -0.09
C SER A 143 -18.45 31.77 -0.59
#